data_AF-A0A953WK38-F1
#
_entry.id   AF-A0A953WK38-F1
#
_cell.length_a   1.000
_cell.length_b   1.000
_cell.length_c   1.000
_cell.angle_alpha   90.00
_cell.angle_beta   90.00
_cell.angle_gamma   90.00
#
_symmetry.space_group_name_H-M   'P 1'
#
loop_
_entity.id
_entity.type
_entity.pdbx_description
1 polymer ?
#
loop_
_entity_poly.entity_id
_entity_poly.type
_entity_poly.pdbx_seq_one_letter_code
_entity_poly.pdbx_strand_id
1 'polypeptide(L)'
;DGRWALAGLDRNGLRPSRYAITEDGILAVGSETGMCPLTPKKIIKRGALEPGAMIAFDFDERKFYTHHEILDHFSAKHPYEKWIDNIVELEPEIGPGPEDRLFSTEELLRRQTAAGYTLEELDLVLRPMAEDGKEAVGSMGDDTPLAVLSSQYRPLSHYFRQKFSQVTNPPIDPLREARVMSLKTRFKNLGNILVSDETQTNVYVLESPFLSNGMFERFRKYADEAPEIDCTYPVPDAAGSGDALRAALDRICAEAEAAIRGGAQHVILSDVAQGEDRIAAPMVLAAGGVHTHLTRAGLRTFCSIIVRSAECIDAHYMAVLVGVGATVVNPYLACESIALAHSKGLYGDISLGQCIKNYKAAIEAGLLKILSKSGISVISAYRGGCNFEALGLSRALVAEFFPGVASRISGIGLPGLEKKTAALHARAFGPATPALPIGGFYR
;
A
#
# COMPACT_ATOMS: atom_id res chain seq x y z
N ASP A 1 -12.60 31.63 5.29
CA ASP A 1 -13.20 32.14 4.03
C ASP A 1 -13.52 33.63 4.26
N GLY A 2 -14.47 34.23 3.54
CA GLY A 2 -14.87 35.62 3.79
C GLY A 2 -15.55 35.86 5.15
N ARG A 3 -16.01 34.80 5.83
CA ARG A 3 -16.74 34.85 7.12
C ARG A 3 -15.92 34.32 8.30
N TRP A 4 -15.08 33.32 8.08
CA TRP A 4 -14.31 32.62 9.11
C TRP A 4 -12.81 32.87 8.96
N ALA A 5 -12.17 33.28 10.06
CA ALA A 5 -10.72 33.18 10.24
C ALA A 5 -10.40 31.93 11.08
N LEU A 6 -9.50 31.07 10.60
CA LEU A 6 -9.22 29.78 11.24
C LEU A 6 -7.72 29.50 11.29
N ALA A 7 -7.27 28.95 12.41
CA ALA A 7 -5.94 28.40 12.57
C ALA A 7 -6.05 26.97 13.12
N GLY A 8 -5.38 26.02 12.47
CA GLY A 8 -5.37 24.61 12.86
C GLY A 8 -3.97 24.03 12.77
N LEU A 9 -3.72 22.96 13.51
CA LEU A 9 -2.50 22.17 13.40
C LEU A 9 -2.75 20.85 12.68
N ASP A 10 -1.68 20.32 12.09
CA ASP A 10 -1.69 18.95 11.61
C ASP A 10 -1.91 17.97 12.77
N ARG A 11 -2.26 16.74 12.42
CA ARG A 11 -2.63 15.69 13.38
C ARG A 11 -1.56 15.35 14.42
N ASN A 12 -0.28 15.65 14.14
CA ASN A 12 0.85 15.37 15.02
C ASN A 12 1.37 16.66 15.69
N GLY A 13 0.83 17.83 15.33
CA GLY A 13 1.25 19.12 15.89
C GLY A 13 2.72 19.42 15.63
N LEU A 14 3.21 19.14 14.41
CA LEU A 14 4.64 19.24 14.07
C LEU A 14 5.14 20.70 13.97
N ARG A 15 4.22 21.67 13.99
CA ARG A 15 4.52 23.09 13.98
C ARG A 15 3.92 23.77 15.21
N PRO A 16 4.64 24.73 15.82
CA PRO A 16 4.07 25.49 16.93
C PRO A 16 3.01 26.46 16.42
N SER A 17 1.93 26.58 17.18
CA SER A 17 0.92 27.63 17.01
C SER A 17 0.42 28.09 18.37
N ARG A 18 0.54 29.40 18.61
CA ARG A 18 0.25 30.06 19.87
C ARG A 18 -0.78 31.15 19.64
N TYR A 19 -1.65 31.39 20.62
CA TYR A 19 -2.62 32.46 20.54
C TYR A 19 -2.79 33.21 21.86
N ALA A 20 -3.22 34.46 21.77
CA ALA A 20 -3.60 35.29 22.90
C ALA A 20 -4.88 36.07 22.58
N ILE A 21 -5.71 36.25 23.60
CA ILE A 21 -6.96 37.02 23.53
C ILE A 21 -6.90 38.14 24.55
N THR A 22 -7.31 39.34 24.15
CA THR A 22 -7.37 40.53 25.02
C THR A 22 -8.80 40.94 25.38
N GLU A 23 -8.94 41.71 26.46
CA GLU A 23 -10.22 42.29 26.92
C GLU A 23 -10.88 43.19 25.87
N ASP A 24 -10.09 43.87 25.04
CA ASP A 24 -10.56 44.72 23.93
C ASP A 24 -10.85 43.94 22.64
N GLY A 25 -10.91 42.60 22.70
CA GLY A 25 -11.42 41.75 21.62
C GLY A 25 -10.40 41.44 20.52
N ILE A 26 -9.09 41.56 20.80
CA ILE A 26 -8.04 41.20 19.85
C ILE A 26 -7.68 39.71 20.02
N LEU A 27 -7.79 38.95 18.93
CA LEU A 27 -7.23 37.61 18.81
C LEU A 27 -5.92 37.67 18.03
N ALA A 28 -4.79 37.44 18.70
CA ALA A 28 -3.49 37.31 18.06
C ALA A 28 -3.11 35.83 17.96
N VAL A 29 -2.76 35.37 16.76
CA VAL A 29 -2.31 33.99 16.50
C VAL A 29 -0.98 34.05 15.75
N GLY A 30 -0.01 33.23 16.15
CA GLY A 30 1.30 33.19 15.52
C GLY A 30 2.08 31.92 15.84
N SER A 31 3.18 31.69 15.13
CA SER A 31 4.08 30.56 15.39
C SER A 31 4.80 30.68 16.74
N GLU A 32 4.99 31.91 17.21
CA GLU A 32 5.69 32.23 18.45
C GLU A 32 4.88 33.22 19.30
N THR A 33 5.09 33.16 20.61
CA THR A 33 4.53 34.17 21.53
C THR A 33 5.37 35.44 21.48
N GLY A 34 4.73 36.61 21.42
CA GLY A 34 5.41 37.91 21.47
C GLY A 34 5.63 38.57 20.10
N MET A 35 5.16 37.95 19.01
CA MET A 35 5.20 38.56 17.67
C MET A 35 4.32 39.81 17.55
N CYS A 36 3.21 39.85 18.30
CA CYS A 36 2.31 40.99 18.36
C CYS A 36 2.49 41.71 19.71
N PRO A 37 2.77 43.03 19.72
CA PRO A 37 2.95 43.80 20.94
C PRO A 37 1.61 44.04 21.65
N LEU A 38 1.15 43.05 22.42
CA LEU A 38 -0.07 43.14 23.23
C LEU A 38 0.25 43.69 24.62
N THR A 39 -0.62 44.55 25.16
CA THR A 39 -0.48 45.06 26.52
C THR A 39 -0.74 43.92 27.54
N PRO A 40 0.23 43.52 28.37
CA PRO A 40 0.09 42.33 29.22
C PRO A 40 -1.11 42.35 30.17
N LYS A 41 -1.44 43.54 30.71
CA LYS A 41 -2.59 43.72 31.62
C LYS A 41 -3.95 43.49 30.96
N LYS A 42 -4.03 43.57 29.62
CA LYS A 42 -5.27 43.36 28.86
C LYS A 42 -5.45 41.92 28.40
N ILE A 43 -4.48 41.03 28.60
CA ILE A 43 -4.54 39.65 28.08
C ILE A 43 -5.37 38.79 29.02
N ILE A 44 -6.51 38.31 28.54
CA ILE A 44 -7.42 37.43 29.31
C ILE A 44 -7.09 35.95 29.14
N LYS A 45 -6.51 35.57 28.00
CA LYS A 45 -6.18 34.17 27.70
C LYS A 45 -4.92 34.08 26.86
N ARG A 46 -4.09 33.09 27.18
CA ARG A 46 -2.99 32.61 26.33
C ARG A 46 -3.16 31.11 26.14
N GLY A 47 -2.88 30.63 24.94
CA GLY A 47 -2.99 29.21 24.64
C GLY A 47 -2.03 28.77 23.54
N ALA A 48 -1.98 27.45 23.36
CA ALA A 48 -1.32 26.79 22.25
C ALA A 48 -2.33 25.86 21.58
N LEU A 49 -2.19 25.64 20.29
CA LEU A 49 -2.92 24.57 19.62
C LEU A 49 -2.23 23.23 19.92
N GLU A 50 -3.03 22.24 20.26
CA GLU A 50 -2.62 20.85 20.41
C GLU A 50 -2.66 20.13 19.04
N PRO A 51 -2.06 18.94 18.90
CA PRO A 51 -2.13 18.16 17.67
C PRO A 51 -3.58 17.97 17.18
N GLY A 52 -3.85 18.30 15.91
CA GLY A 52 -5.18 18.25 15.29
C GLY A 52 -6.20 19.29 15.80
N ALA A 53 -5.81 20.14 16.74
CA ALA A 53 -6.70 21.17 17.28
C ALA A 53 -6.80 22.39 16.36
N MET A 54 -7.90 23.13 16.54
CA MET A 54 -8.21 24.30 15.74
C MET A 54 -8.93 25.37 16.57
N ILE A 55 -8.76 26.63 16.18
CA ILE A 55 -9.48 27.79 16.70
C ILE A 55 -10.04 28.58 15.53
N ALA A 56 -11.19 29.20 15.73
CA ALA A 56 -11.85 29.96 14.69
C ALA A 56 -12.50 31.22 15.24
N PHE A 57 -12.64 32.22 14.38
CA PHE A 57 -13.41 33.43 14.63
C PHE A 57 -14.42 33.61 13.50
N ASP A 58 -15.69 33.75 13.86
CA ASP A 58 -16.77 34.09 12.95
C ASP A 58 -16.98 35.61 12.93
N PHE A 59 -16.79 36.25 11.77
CA PHE A 59 -16.95 37.70 11.62
C PHE A 59 -18.41 38.16 11.65
N ASP A 60 -19.37 37.30 11.28
CA ASP A 60 -20.80 37.64 11.28
C ASP A 60 -21.35 37.60 12.70
N GLU A 61 -21.06 36.51 13.42
CA GLU A 61 -21.49 36.33 14.83
C GLU A 61 -20.58 37.07 15.82
N ARG A 62 -19.42 37.57 15.35
CA ARG A 62 -18.36 38.19 16.15
C ARG A 62 -17.95 37.32 17.34
N LYS A 63 -17.88 36.01 17.10
CA LYS A 63 -17.69 35.01 18.15
C LYS A 63 -16.41 34.22 17.90
N PHE A 64 -15.64 34.03 18.98
CA PHE A 64 -14.51 33.13 19.02
C PHE A 64 -14.97 31.72 19.38
N TYR A 65 -14.43 30.73 18.67
CA TYR A 65 -14.69 29.32 18.90
C TYR A 65 -13.39 28.60 19.26
N THR A 66 -13.43 27.86 20.37
CA THR A 66 -12.41 26.89 20.76
C THR A 66 -12.59 25.58 20.00
N HIS A 67 -11.57 24.72 20.04
CA HIS A 67 -11.58 23.44 19.32
C HIS A 67 -12.86 22.62 19.53
N HIS A 68 -13.27 22.40 20.78
CA HIS A 68 -14.47 21.62 21.07
C HIS A 68 -15.75 22.31 20.58
N GLU A 69 -15.87 23.63 20.74
CA GLU A 69 -17.03 24.37 20.22
C GLU A 69 -17.14 24.29 18.69
N ILE A 70 -16.00 24.24 17.98
CA ILE A 70 -16.02 24.03 16.54
C ILE A 70 -16.45 22.60 16.22
N LEU A 71 -15.91 21.60 16.91
CA LEU A 71 -16.30 20.20 16.71
C LEU A 71 -17.80 20.01 16.97
N ASP A 72 -18.33 20.56 18.06
CA ASP A 72 -19.75 20.50 18.40
C ASP A 72 -20.62 21.19 17.34
N HIS A 73 -20.16 22.35 16.83
CA HIS A 73 -20.87 23.06 15.77
C HIS A 73 -20.96 22.25 14.48
N PHE A 74 -19.87 21.57 14.09
CA PHE A 74 -19.86 20.77 12.86
C PHE A 74 -20.53 19.42 13.05
N SER A 75 -20.30 18.72 14.16
CA SER A 75 -20.91 17.41 14.46
C SER A 75 -22.44 17.49 14.52
N ALA A 76 -22.99 18.63 14.93
CA ALA A 76 -24.43 18.85 14.96
C ALA A 76 -25.09 19.10 13.59
N LYS A 77 -24.32 19.34 12.51
CA LYS A 77 -24.90 19.68 11.19
C LYS A 77 -25.64 18.51 10.54
N HIS A 78 -25.18 17.30 10.78
CA HIS A 78 -25.71 16.09 10.18
C HIS A 78 -25.69 14.94 11.20
N PRO A 79 -26.55 13.92 11.07
CA PRO A 79 -26.57 12.79 11.97
C PRO A 79 -25.42 11.80 11.66
N TYR A 80 -24.17 12.25 11.83
CA TYR A 80 -22.98 11.48 11.46
C TYR A 80 -22.92 10.10 12.12
N GLU A 81 -23.39 9.96 13.36
CA GLU A 81 -23.47 8.66 14.04
C GLU A 81 -24.31 7.66 13.23
N LYS A 82 -25.51 8.08 12.80
CA LYS A 82 -26.38 7.24 11.95
C LYS A 82 -25.75 6.92 10.61
N TRP A 83 -25.01 7.87 10.04
CA TRP A 83 -24.33 7.63 8.77
C TRP A 83 -23.19 6.62 8.92
N ILE A 84 -22.47 6.64 10.04
CA ILE A 84 -21.40 5.68 10.32
C ILE A 84 -21.94 4.25 10.44
N ASP A 85 -23.17 4.05 10.89
CA ASP A 85 -23.81 2.72 10.96
C ASP A 85 -23.93 2.03 9.59
N ASN A 86 -23.85 2.79 8.48
CA ASN A 86 -23.85 2.23 7.12
C ASN A 86 -22.49 1.64 6.70
N ILE A 87 -21.44 1.90 7.47
CA ILE A 87 -20.10 1.40 7.18
C ILE A 87 -20.03 -0.08 7.53
N VAL A 88 -19.65 -0.91 6.56
CA VAL A 88 -19.46 -2.34 6.78
C VAL A 88 -17.99 -2.64 7.08
N GLU A 89 -17.71 -3.07 8.31
CA GLU A 89 -16.39 -3.57 8.70
C GLU A 89 -16.19 -4.99 8.18
N LEU A 90 -15.20 -5.18 7.31
CA LEU A 90 -14.95 -6.47 6.66
C LEU A 90 -14.11 -7.43 7.52
N GLU A 91 -13.27 -6.91 8.41
CA GLU A 91 -12.34 -7.75 9.20
C GLU A 91 -13.07 -8.85 10.00
N PRO A 92 -14.21 -8.60 10.68
CA PRO A 92 -14.96 -9.66 11.36
C PRO A 92 -15.59 -10.68 10.40
N GLU A 93 -16.00 -10.24 9.20
CA GLU A 93 -16.70 -11.06 8.20
C GLU A 93 -15.76 -11.98 7.42
N ILE A 94 -14.55 -11.49 7.11
CA ILE A 94 -13.54 -12.24 6.34
C ILE A 94 -12.40 -12.74 7.21
N GLY A 95 -12.39 -12.40 8.50
CA GLY A 95 -11.35 -12.65 9.49
C GLY A 95 -10.96 -14.12 9.68
N PRO A 96 -10.07 -14.43 10.64
CA PRO A 96 -9.33 -15.69 10.67
C PRO A 96 -10.25 -16.91 10.53
N GLY A 97 -9.92 -17.76 9.56
CA GLY A 97 -10.71 -18.90 9.15
C GLY A 97 -9.84 -19.91 8.41
N PRO A 98 -10.44 -20.85 7.66
CA PRO A 98 -9.67 -21.82 6.88
C PRO A 98 -8.70 -21.15 5.90
N GLU A 99 -7.51 -21.72 5.79
CA GLU A 99 -6.42 -21.33 4.88
C GLU A 99 -6.06 -22.55 4.03
N ASP A 100 -6.96 -22.87 3.09
CA ASP A 100 -6.83 -24.06 2.25
C ASP A 100 -5.67 -23.91 1.25
N ARG A 101 -4.98 -25.02 0.99
CA ARG A 101 -3.89 -25.05 0.00
C ARG A 101 -4.45 -24.96 -1.41
N LEU A 102 -3.86 -24.06 -2.20
CA LEU A 102 -4.18 -23.87 -3.61
C LEU A 102 -3.43 -24.86 -4.50
N PHE A 103 -2.20 -25.23 -4.13
CA PHE A 103 -1.32 -26.01 -4.99
C PHE A 103 -0.74 -27.27 -4.32
N SER A 104 -0.46 -28.27 -5.15
CA SER A 104 0.38 -29.40 -4.75
C SER A 104 1.80 -28.92 -4.41
N THR A 105 2.57 -29.72 -3.69
CA THR A 105 3.93 -29.34 -3.29
C THR A 105 4.85 -29.15 -4.50
N GLU A 106 4.70 -29.98 -5.55
CA GLU A 106 5.49 -29.84 -6.77
C GLU A 106 5.16 -28.54 -7.50
N GLU A 107 3.86 -28.26 -7.67
CA GLU A 107 3.39 -27.06 -8.37
C GLU A 107 3.80 -25.78 -7.63
N LEU A 108 3.73 -25.80 -6.30
CA LEU A 108 4.20 -24.71 -5.46
C LEU A 108 5.70 -24.42 -5.66
N LEU A 109 6.55 -25.45 -5.75
CA LEU A 109 7.99 -25.27 -5.99
C LEU A 109 8.29 -24.66 -7.37
N ARG A 110 7.52 -25.04 -8.40
CA ARG A 110 7.63 -24.42 -9.74
C ARG A 110 7.28 -22.95 -9.67
N ARG A 111 6.15 -22.61 -9.04
CA ARG A 111 5.70 -21.21 -8.87
C ARG A 111 6.66 -20.38 -8.03
N GLN A 112 7.18 -20.91 -6.93
CA GLN A 112 8.23 -20.27 -6.12
C GLN A 112 9.47 -19.98 -6.97
N THR A 113 9.91 -20.95 -7.79
CA THR A 113 11.05 -20.76 -8.70
C THR A 113 10.78 -19.69 -9.74
N ALA A 114 9.55 -19.61 -10.26
CA ALA A 114 9.14 -18.64 -11.27
C ALA A 114 8.94 -17.23 -10.70
N ALA A 115 8.52 -17.12 -9.44
CA ALA A 115 8.48 -15.87 -8.67
C ALA A 115 9.88 -15.42 -8.19
N GLY A 116 10.90 -16.28 -8.36
CA GLY A 116 12.28 -15.97 -8.01
C GLY A 116 12.65 -16.23 -6.55
N TYR A 117 11.81 -16.94 -5.79
CA TYR A 117 12.07 -17.26 -4.37
C TYR A 117 13.33 -18.11 -4.21
N THR A 118 14.01 -17.89 -3.09
CA THR A 118 15.18 -18.64 -2.65
C THR A 118 14.93 -19.30 -1.29
N LEU A 119 15.74 -20.31 -0.94
CA LEU A 119 15.67 -20.89 0.42
C LEU A 119 16.03 -19.85 1.48
N GLU A 120 16.99 -18.98 1.19
CA GLU A 120 17.38 -17.86 2.05
C GLU A 120 16.22 -16.90 2.32
N GLU A 121 15.44 -16.51 1.30
CA GLU A 121 14.26 -15.67 1.53
C GLU A 121 13.18 -16.39 2.34
N LEU A 122 12.96 -17.68 2.09
CA LEU A 122 11.97 -18.45 2.85
C LEU A 122 12.37 -18.60 4.34
N ASP A 123 13.65 -18.86 4.62
CA ASP A 123 14.13 -19.10 5.99
C ASP A 123 14.52 -17.83 6.75
N LEU A 124 15.18 -16.87 6.10
CA LEU A 124 15.62 -15.64 6.77
C LEU A 124 14.56 -14.54 6.76
N VAL A 125 13.65 -14.50 5.78
CA VAL A 125 12.67 -13.41 5.64
C VAL A 125 11.27 -13.89 6.02
N LEU A 126 10.73 -14.90 5.31
CA LEU A 126 9.34 -15.32 5.50
C LEU A 126 9.10 -16.02 6.83
N ARG A 127 10.01 -16.90 7.24
CA ARG A 127 9.86 -17.69 8.46
C ARG A 127 9.76 -16.84 9.74
N PRO A 128 10.63 -15.85 10.02
CA PRO A 128 10.47 -14.98 11.20
C PRO A 128 9.15 -14.21 11.20
N MET A 129 8.65 -13.80 10.04
CA MET A 129 7.35 -13.13 9.95
C MET A 129 6.19 -14.06 10.32
N ALA A 130 6.28 -15.34 9.98
CA ALA A 130 5.28 -16.34 10.35
C ALA A 130 5.40 -16.83 11.81
N GLU A 131 6.63 -16.94 12.34
CA GLU A 131 6.88 -17.39 13.72
C GLU A 131 6.64 -16.27 14.75
N ASP A 132 7.32 -15.13 14.59
CA ASP A 132 7.39 -14.07 15.59
C ASP A 132 6.43 -12.90 15.31
N GLY A 133 5.81 -12.87 14.13
CA GLY A 133 5.00 -11.74 13.68
C GLY A 133 5.81 -10.46 13.48
N LYS A 134 7.11 -10.59 13.20
CA LYS A 134 8.05 -9.48 13.01
C LYS A 134 8.90 -9.71 11.78
N GLU A 135 9.29 -8.63 11.12
CA GLU A 135 10.27 -8.70 10.04
C GLU A 135 11.64 -9.15 10.57
N ALA A 136 12.42 -9.76 9.67
CA ALA A 136 13.78 -10.16 9.95
C ALA A 136 14.67 -8.98 10.35
N VAL A 137 15.54 -9.19 11.34
CA VAL A 137 16.57 -8.23 11.76
C VAL A 137 17.93 -8.76 11.34
N GLY A 138 18.65 -7.98 10.54
CA GLY A 138 20.01 -8.26 10.10
C GLY A 138 21.02 -7.22 10.59
N SER A 139 22.27 -7.36 10.18
CA SER A 139 23.35 -6.41 10.45
C SER A 139 24.30 -6.31 9.26
N MET A 140 25.27 -5.39 9.30
CA MET A 140 26.14 -4.99 8.17
C MET A 140 25.42 -4.21 7.07
N GLY A 141 26.19 -3.63 6.14
CA GLY A 141 25.66 -2.90 4.98
C GLY A 141 25.33 -3.83 3.81
N ASP A 142 24.47 -3.36 2.89
CA ASP A 142 24.21 -4.04 1.61
C ASP A 142 25.42 -3.85 0.68
N ASP A 143 26.26 -4.89 0.58
CA ASP A 143 27.43 -4.96 -0.30
C ASP A 143 27.11 -5.64 -1.64
N THR A 144 25.85 -6.02 -1.87
CA THR A 144 25.44 -6.69 -3.09
C THR A 144 25.33 -5.72 -4.26
N PRO A 145 25.48 -6.18 -5.52
CA PRO A 145 25.29 -5.34 -6.67
C PRO A 145 23.86 -4.76 -6.72
N LEU A 146 23.74 -3.50 -7.13
CA LEU A 146 22.45 -2.90 -7.48
C LEU A 146 21.67 -3.82 -8.44
N ALA A 147 20.33 -3.86 -8.31
CA ALA A 147 19.49 -4.81 -9.04
C ALA A 147 19.72 -4.83 -10.57
N VAL A 148 20.01 -3.68 -11.16
CA VAL A 148 20.31 -3.54 -12.60
C VAL A 148 21.67 -4.13 -13.00
N LEU A 149 22.64 -4.16 -12.08
CA LEU A 149 23.99 -4.72 -12.27
C LEU A 149 24.09 -6.18 -11.82
N SER A 150 23.08 -6.69 -11.12
CA SER A 150 23.08 -8.07 -10.64
C SER A 150 23.00 -9.07 -11.80
N SER A 151 23.82 -10.11 -11.72
CA SER A 151 23.76 -11.28 -12.60
C SER A 151 22.61 -12.23 -12.22
N GLN A 152 22.06 -12.09 -11.01
CA GLN A 152 20.93 -12.88 -10.55
C GLN A 152 19.61 -12.14 -10.81
N TYR A 153 18.51 -12.89 -10.86
CA TYR A 153 17.18 -12.28 -10.90
C TYR A 153 16.96 -11.45 -9.64
N ARG A 154 16.35 -10.29 -9.82
CA ARG A 154 15.85 -9.43 -8.75
C ARG A 154 14.43 -9.02 -9.10
N PRO A 155 13.46 -9.19 -8.18
CA PRO A 155 12.09 -8.81 -8.44
C PRO A 155 11.98 -7.30 -8.64
N LEU A 156 10.90 -6.86 -9.27
CA LEU A 156 10.79 -5.46 -9.69
C LEU A 156 10.81 -4.47 -8.50
N SER A 157 10.35 -4.89 -7.32
CA SER A 157 10.44 -4.10 -6.08
C SER A 157 11.86 -3.63 -5.77
N HIS A 158 12.91 -4.41 -6.07
CA HIS A 158 14.31 -4.06 -5.76
C HIS A 158 14.81 -2.84 -6.55
N TYR A 159 14.14 -2.47 -7.65
CA TYR A 159 14.47 -1.28 -8.41
C TYR A 159 13.84 -0.02 -7.79
N PHE A 160 12.88 -0.16 -6.87
CA PHE A 160 12.24 0.94 -6.16
C PHE A 160 12.89 1.15 -4.79
N ARG A 161 13.61 2.27 -4.63
CA ARG A 161 14.14 2.66 -3.32
C ARG A 161 13.12 3.51 -2.58
N GLN A 162 12.87 3.15 -1.31
CA GLN A 162 11.95 3.89 -0.44
C GLN A 162 12.48 5.30 -0.21
N LYS A 163 11.65 6.31 -0.45
CA LYS A 163 11.98 7.68 -0.02
C LYS A 163 11.85 7.79 1.50
N PHE A 164 12.65 8.68 2.07
CA PHE A 164 12.59 9.04 3.48
C PHE A 164 12.87 10.54 3.63
N SER A 165 12.31 11.13 4.67
CA SER A 165 12.49 12.54 4.97
C SER A 165 13.67 12.73 5.92
N GLN A 166 14.50 13.75 5.66
CA GLN A 166 15.69 14.05 6.47
C GLN A 166 15.57 15.36 7.24
N VAL A 167 15.18 16.44 6.55
CA VAL A 167 15.16 17.80 7.13
C VAL A 167 13.81 18.50 6.95
N THR A 168 13.18 18.33 5.79
CA THR A 168 11.97 19.06 5.40
C THR A 168 10.77 18.79 6.31
N ASN A 169 10.66 17.55 6.77
CA ASN A 169 9.62 17.07 7.67
C ASN A 169 10.17 15.90 8.49
N PRO A 170 9.80 15.76 9.77
CA PRO A 170 10.30 14.68 10.61
C PRO A 170 9.62 13.35 10.26
N PRO A 171 10.35 12.22 10.35
CA PRO A 171 9.73 10.90 10.39
C PRO A 171 8.93 10.71 11.69
N ILE A 172 8.01 9.74 11.68
CA ILE A 172 7.17 9.38 12.84
C ILE A 172 7.72 8.10 13.48
N ASP A 173 7.55 7.94 14.80
CA ASP A 173 7.83 6.68 15.49
C ASP A 173 6.64 5.70 15.34
N PRO A 174 6.76 4.63 14.53
CA PRO A 174 5.65 3.72 14.26
C PRO A 174 5.31 2.81 15.43
N LEU A 175 6.12 2.80 16.50
CA LEU A 175 5.91 1.97 17.69
C LEU A 175 5.30 2.81 18.82
N ARG A 176 5.89 3.97 19.12
CA ARG A 176 5.45 4.84 20.23
C ARG A 176 4.27 5.73 19.84
N GLU A 177 4.20 6.12 18.57
CA GLU A 177 3.15 7.00 18.03
C GLU A 177 2.19 6.23 17.11
N ALA A 178 2.10 4.91 17.25
CA ALA A 178 1.26 4.05 16.41
C ALA A 178 -0.22 4.48 16.36
N ARG A 179 -0.73 5.11 17.43
CA ARG A 179 -2.12 5.59 17.53
C ARG A 179 -2.47 6.67 16.51
N VAL A 180 -1.48 7.44 16.06
CA VAL A 180 -1.69 8.41 14.98
C VAL A 180 -1.48 7.78 13.61
N MET A 181 -1.24 6.47 13.50
CA MET A 181 -1.06 5.81 12.22
C MET A 181 -2.27 4.93 11.87
N SER A 182 -2.50 4.71 10.58
CA SER A 182 -3.61 3.86 10.14
C SER A 182 -3.35 3.18 8.80
N LEU A 183 -3.66 1.88 8.74
CA LEU A 183 -3.70 1.07 7.52
C LEU A 183 -5.12 0.84 7.00
N LYS A 184 -6.12 1.54 7.57
CA LYS A 184 -7.52 1.37 7.17
C LYS A 184 -7.66 1.62 5.67
N THR A 185 -8.24 0.62 5.01
CA THR A 185 -8.43 0.59 3.57
C THR A 185 -9.92 0.58 3.30
N ARG A 186 -10.37 1.54 2.48
CA ARG A 186 -11.78 1.72 2.15
C ARG A 186 -12.05 1.34 0.70
N PHE A 187 -13.26 0.89 0.45
CA PHE A 187 -13.79 0.58 -0.87
C PHE A 187 -15.02 1.44 -1.14
N LYS A 188 -15.32 1.70 -2.42
CA LYS A 188 -16.49 2.49 -2.85
C LYS A 188 -16.56 3.91 -2.25
N ASN A 189 -15.46 4.42 -1.71
CA ASN A 189 -15.42 5.65 -0.90
C ASN A 189 -15.04 6.91 -1.69
N LEU A 190 -14.89 6.80 -3.00
CA LEU A 190 -14.46 7.90 -3.87
C LEU A 190 -15.67 8.49 -4.59
N GLY A 191 -16.54 9.14 -3.80
CA GLY A 191 -17.70 9.89 -4.26
C GLY A 191 -17.43 11.38 -4.47
N ASN A 192 -18.48 12.19 -4.48
CA ASN A 192 -18.36 13.64 -4.66
C ASN A 192 -17.93 14.34 -3.36
N ILE A 193 -16.70 14.86 -3.32
CA ILE A 193 -16.14 15.57 -2.16
C ILE A 193 -16.87 16.88 -1.81
N LEU A 194 -17.72 17.40 -2.72
CA LEU A 194 -18.45 18.66 -2.53
C LEU A 194 -19.81 18.46 -1.86
N VAL A 195 -20.28 17.21 -1.75
CA VAL A 195 -21.58 16.89 -1.17
C VAL A 195 -21.38 16.34 0.24
N SER A 196 -22.37 16.57 1.12
CA SER A 196 -22.41 16.02 2.48
C SER A 196 -23.73 15.27 2.64
N ASP A 197 -23.72 14.00 2.25
CA ASP A 197 -24.88 13.13 2.29
C ASP A 197 -24.54 11.73 2.85
N GLU A 198 -25.59 10.99 3.22
CA GLU A 198 -25.48 9.65 3.77
C GLU A 198 -24.93 8.62 2.78
N THR A 199 -25.05 8.85 1.47
CA THR A 199 -24.62 7.88 0.46
C THR A 199 -23.10 7.71 0.44
N GLN A 200 -22.36 8.68 1.01
CA GLN A 200 -20.91 8.62 1.17
C GLN A 200 -20.43 7.59 2.21
N THR A 201 -21.32 7.05 3.05
CA THR A 201 -20.97 6.07 4.09
C THR A 201 -21.32 4.63 3.73
N ASN A 202 -21.90 4.38 2.55
CA ASN A 202 -22.10 3.05 1.98
C ASN A 202 -20.78 2.46 1.46
N VAL A 203 -19.84 2.21 2.38
CA VAL A 203 -18.47 1.81 2.10
C VAL A 203 -18.09 0.57 2.89
N TYR A 204 -17.19 -0.23 2.32
CA TYR A 204 -16.53 -1.30 3.05
C TYR A 204 -15.20 -0.80 3.63
N VAL A 205 -14.85 -1.29 4.81
CA VAL A 205 -13.59 -0.96 5.49
C VAL A 205 -12.85 -2.23 5.89
N LEU A 206 -11.58 -2.31 5.51
CA LEU A 206 -10.59 -3.25 6.05
C LEU A 206 -9.63 -2.52 6.96
N GLU A 207 -9.09 -3.21 7.96
CA GLU A 207 -8.09 -2.63 8.88
C GLU A 207 -6.70 -2.52 8.24
N SER A 208 -6.45 -3.27 7.17
CA SER A 208 -5.16 -3.34 6.48
C SER A 208 -5.34 -3.61 4.99
N PRO A 209 -4.38 -3.22 4.12
CA PRO A 209 -4.40 -3.61 2.70
C PRO A 209 -4.05 -5.09 2.46
N PHE A 210 -3.79 -5.88 3.50
CA PHE A 210 -3.41 -7.30 3.40
C PHE A 210 -4.63 -8.22 3.40
N LEU A 211 -4.63 -9.23 2.52
CA LEU A 211 -5.57 -10.36 2.53
C LEU A 211 -4.79 -11.69 2.49
N SER A 212 -5.05 -12.60 3.43
CA SER A 212 -4.63 -14.00 3.30
C SER A 212 -5.42 -14.72 2.20
N ASN A 213 -5.05 -15.97 1.86
CA ASN A 213 -5.78 -16.75 0.87
C ASN A 213 -7.21 -17.02 1.32
N GLY A 214 -7.40 -17.44 2.56
CA GLY A 214 -8.72 -17.63 3.15
C GLY A 214 -9.53 -16.34 3.21
N MET A 215 -8.90 -15.23 3.63
CA MET A 215 -9.57 -13.92 3.66
C MET A 215 -10.00 -13.49 2.26
N PHE A 216 -9.16 -13.70 1.24
CA PHE A 216 -9.47 -13.36 -0.14
C PHE A 216 -10.69 -14.13 -0.66
N GLU A 217 -10.76 -15.44 -0.46
CA GLU A 217 -11.92 -16.23 -0.91
C GLU A 217 -13.23 -15.79 -0.23
N ARG A 218 -13.18 -15.43 1.06
CA ARG A 218 -14.33 -14.85 1.77
C ARG A 218 -14.66 -13.44 1.26
N PHE A 219 -13.64 -12.63 0.97
CA PHE A 219 -13.77 -11.27 0.45
C PHE A 219 -14.44 -11.23 -0.93
N ARG A 220 -14.30 -12.26 -1.78
CA ARG A 220 -14.93 -12.29 -3.11
C ARG A 220 -16.44 -12.06 -3.09
N LYS A 221 -17.12 -12.46 -2.00
CA LYS A 221 -18.56 -12.23 -1.81
C LYS A 221 -18.91 -10.74 -1.72
N TYR A 222 -17.98 -9.91 -1.24
CA TYR A 222 -18.11 -8.46 -1.09
C TYR A 222 -17.58 -7.69 -2.31
N ALA A 223 -16.91 -8.38 -3.23
CA ALA A 223 -16.36 -7.79 -4.44
C ALA A 223 -17.35 -7.82 -5.62
N ASP A 224 -18.62 -8.18 -5.41
CA ASP A 224 -19.73 -8.14 -6.40
C ASP A 224 -19.36 -8.73 -7.78
N GLU A 225 -18.79 -9.95 -7.79
CA GLU A 225 -18.31 -10.60 -9.03
C GLU A 225 -17.25 -9.80 -9.80
N ALA A 226 -16.38 -9.09 -9.07
CA ALA A 226 -15.24 -8.38 -9.63
C ALA A 226 -14.53 -9.22 -10.70
N PRO A 227 -14.38 -8.71 -11.94
CA PRO A 227 -13.67 -9.46 -12.97
C PRO A 227 -12.23 -9.69 -12.55
N GLU A 228 -11.81 -10.95 -12.65
CA GLU A 228 -10.44 -11.38 -12.47
C GLU A 228 -9.72 -11.31 -13.82
N ILE A 229 -8.79 -10.37 -13.91
CA ILE A 229 -7.96 -10.09 -15.08
C ILE A 229 -6.69 -10.89 -14.97
N ASP A 230 -6.49 -11.76 -15.94
CA ASP A 230 -5.32 -12.61 -16.05
C ASP A 230 -4.08 -11.75 -16.37
N CYS A 231 -3.17 -11.69 -15.40
CA CYS A 231 -1.91 -10.97 -15.48
C CYS A 231 -0.76 -11.86 -15.96
N THR A 232 -1.04 -12.86 -16.79
CA THR A 232 -0.04 -13.72 -17.44
C THR A 232 -0.02 -13.56 -18.95
N TYR A 233 1.06 -14.01 -19.59
CA TYR A 233 1.22 -13.94 -21.03
C TYR A 233 1.91 -15.19 -21.60
N PRO A 234 1.66 -15.55 -22.86
CA PRO A 234 2.27 -16.73 -23.47
C PRO A 234 3.80 -16.67 -23.44
N VAL A 235 4.44 -17.83 -23.30
CA VAL A 235 5.91 -17.94 -23.46
C VAL A 235 6.30 -17.50 -24.87
N PRO A 236 7.15 -16.46 -25.04
CA PRO A 236 7.52 -15.98 -26.38
C PRO A 236 8.52 -16.93 -27.06
N ASP A 237 8.41 -17.08 -28.38
CA ASP A 237 9.36 -17.86 -29.19
C ASP A 237 10.81 -17.35 -29.05
N ALA A 238 10.96 -16.02 -28.96
CA ALA A 238 12.23 -15.35 -28.69
C ALA A 238 12.03 -14.28 -27.61
N ALA A 239 12.54 -14.54 -26.41
CA ALA A 239 12.48 -13.59 -25.32
C ALA A 239 13.45 -12.41 -25.53
N GLY A 240 13.03 -11.22 -25.13
CA GLY A 240 13.87 -10.03 -25.09
C GLY A 240 13.58 -8.99 -26.15
N SER A 241 12.46 -9.10 -26.88
CA SER A 241 11.91 -7.96 -27.64
C SER A 241 11.07 -7.06 -26.76
N GLY A 242 10.46 -7.61 -25.70
CA GLY A 242 9.54 -6.91 -24.81
C GLY A 242 8.11 -6.82 -25.36
N ASP A 243 7.86 -7.34 -26.56
CA ASP A 243 6.57 -7.22 -27.23
C ASP A 243 5.48 -8.07 -26.56
N ALA A 244 5.84 -9.27 -26.08
CA ALA A 244 4.89 -10.15 -25.41
C ALA A 244 4.48 -9.55 -24.06
N LEU A 245 5.44 -9.04 -23.29
CA LEU A 245 5.15 -8.32 -22.05
C LEU A 245 4.37 -7.03 -22.32
N ARG A 246 4.70 -6.27 -23.36
CA ARG A 246 3.97 -5.05 -23.75
C ARG A 246 2.51 -5.36 -24.09
N ALA A 247 2.28 -6.32 -24.98
CA ALA A 247 0.95 -6.72 -25.39
C ALA A 247 0.12 -7.22 -24.20
N ALA A 248 0.74 -7.92 -23.25
CA ALA A 248 0.09 -8.33 -22.02
C ALA A 248 -0.35 -7.14 -21.16
N LEU A 249 0.54 -6.16 -20.94
CA LEU A 249 0.22 -4.97 -20.14
C LEU A 249 -0.88 -4.12 -20.80
N ASP A 250 -0.83 -3.96 -22.12
CA ASP A 250 -1.86 -3.24 -22.89
C ASP A 250 -3.22 -3.97 -22.79
N ARG A 251 -3.22 -5.31 -22.91
CA ARG A 251 -4.42 -6.13 -22.73
C ARG A 251 -5.00 -5.98 -21.32
N ILE A 252 -4.18 -6.13 -20.29
CA ILE A 252 -4.59 -6.01 -18.88
C ILE A 252 -5.22 -4.62 -18.63
N CYS A 253 -4.63 -3.55 -19.17
CA CYS A 253 -5.17 -2.20 -19.04
C CYS A 253 -6.51 -2.04 -19.78
N ALA A 254 -6.63 -2.58 -20.99
CA ALA A 254 -7.85 -2.52 -21.79
C ALA A 254 -9.00 -3.34 -21.17
N GLU A 255 -8.72 -4.54 -20.68
CA GLU A 255 -9.69 -5.38 -19.97
C GLU A 255 -10.17 -4.71 -18.67
N ALA A 256 -9.25 -4.08 -17.92
CA ALA A 256 -9.61 -3.32 -16.73
C ALA A 256 -10.50 -2.12 -17.08
N GLU A 257 -10.15 -1.34 -18.11
CA GLU A 257 -10.99 -0.23 -18.56
C GLU A 257 -12.38 -0.71 -18.99
N ALA A 258 -12.45 -1.78 -19.78
CA ALA A 258 -13.72 -2.35 -20.25
C ALA A 258 -14.60 -2.82 -19.07
N ALA A 259 -14.01 -3.49 -18.08
CA ALA A 259 -14.68 -3.92 -16.87
C ALA A 259 -15.29 -2.73 -16.09
N ILE A 260 -14.49 -1.68 -15.84
CA ILE A 260 -14.98 -0.51 -15.08
C ILE A 260 -16.04 0.26 -15.87
N ARG A 261 -15.89 0.41 -17.20
CA ARG A 261 -16.92 1.00 -18.05
C ARG A 261 -18.20 0.16 -18.10
N GLY A 262 -18.08 -1.15 -17.95
CA GLY A 262 -19.20 -2.09 -17.81
C GLY A 262 -19.93 -2.00 -16.46
N GLY A 263 -19.45 -1.18 -15.53
CA GLY A 263 -20.08 -0.96 -14.23
C GLY A 263 -19.43 -1.72 -13.06
N ALA A 264 -18.34 -2.45 -13.30
CA ALA A 264 -17.59 -3.10 -12.22
C ALA A 264 -17.00 -2.04 -11.27
N GLN A 265 -17.14 -2.26 -9.97
CA GLN A 265 -16.58 -1.37 -8.93
C GLN A 265 -15.22 -1.86 -8.42
N HIS A 266 -14.81 -3.04 -8.84
CA HIS A 266 -13.61 -3.71 -8.40
C HIS A 266 -12.99 -4.45 -9.59
N VAL A 267 -11.66 -4.50 -9.65
CA VAL A 267 -10.93 -5.36 -10.59
C VAL A 267 -9.90 -6.15 -9.79
N ILE A 268 -9.80 -7.44 -10.09
CA ILE A 268 -8.81 -8.33 -9.48
C ILE A 268 -7.73 -8.58 -10.52
N LEU A 269 -6.50 -8.17 -10.24
CA LEU A 269 -5.32 -8.45 -11.04
C LEU A 269 -4.63 -9.69 -10.46
N SER A 270 -4.42 -10.73 -11.24
CA SER A 270 -4.00 -12.04 -10.74
C SER A 270 -2.99 -12.72 -11.67
N ASP A 271 -1.84 -13.11 -11.12
CA ASP A 271 -0.84 -13.97 -11.78
C ASP A 271 -0.99 -15.46 -11.44
N VAL A 272 -2.10 -15.86 -10.80
CA VAL A 272 -2.40 -17.25 -10.42
C VAL A 272 -2.46 -18.19 -11.63
N ALA A 273 -2.86 -17.69 -12.80
CA ALA A 273 -2.94 -18.49 -14.04
C ALA A 273 -1.57 -18.85 -14.63
N GLN A 274 -0.46 -18.51 -13.96
CA GLN A 274 0.88 -18.93 -14.38
C GLN A 274 0.95 -20.46 -14.52
N GLY A 275 1.66 -20.94 -15.53
CA GLY A 275 1.78 -22.37 -15.84
C GLY A 275 2.87 -22.63 -16.88
N GLU A 276 2.94 -23.84 -17.43
CA GLU A 276 3.98 -24.25 -18.39
C GLU A 276 4.03 -23.39 -19.67
N ASP A 277 2.90 -22.87 -20.10
CA ASP A 277 2.74 -22.06 -21.32
C ASP A 277 2.52 -20.57 -21.02
N ARG A 278 2.48 -20.17 -19.75
CA ARG A 278 2.13 -18.80 -19.32
C ARG A 278 3.11 -18.24 -18.29
N ILE A 279 3.71 -17.09 -18.62
CA ILE A 279 4.60 -16.33 -17.75
C ILE A 279 3.79 -15.29 -16.97
N ALA A 280 4.04 -15.17 -15.66
CA ALA A 280 3.48 -14.09 -14.86
C ALA A 280 4.10 -12.74 -15.24
N ALA A 281 3.28 -11.73 -15.54
CA ALA A 281 3.77 -10.37 -15.67
C ALA A 281 4.19 -9.85 -14.27
N PRO A 282 5.25 -9.02 -14.16
CA PRO A 282 5.60 -8.40 -12.88
C PRO A 282 4.42 -7.61 -12.32
N MET A 283 3.88 -8.02 -11.17
CA MET A 283 2.60 -7.49 -10.68
C MET A 283 2.66 -6.01 -10.31
N VAL A 284 3.85 -5.50 -9.97
CA VAL A 284 4.08 -4.06 -9.80
C VAL A 284 3.84 -3.28 -11.11
N LEU A 285 4.22 -3.83 -12.28
CA LEU A 285 3.91 -3.21 -13.58
C LEU A 285 2.43 -3.31 -13.92
N ALA A 286 1.81 -4.48 -13.70
CA ALA A 286 0.38 -4.66 -13.98
C ALA A 286 -0.46 -3.69 -13.12
N ALA A 287 -0.21 -3.62 -11.81
CA ALA A 287 -0.92 -2.73 -10.90
C ALA A 287 -0.67 -1.25 -11.22
N GLY A 288 0.58 -0.84 -11.45
CA GLY A 288 0.92 0.55 -11.79
C GLY A 288 0.37 0.98 -13.16
N GLY A 289 0.42 0.09 -14.15
CA GLY A 289 -0.15 0.31 -15.47
C GLY A 289 -1.65 0.52 -15.43
N VAL A 290 -2.39 -0.40 -14.81
CA VAL A 290 -3.85 -0.27 -14.64
C VAL A 290 -4.19 0.99 -13.83
N HIS A 291 -3.49 1.25 -12.73
CA HIS A 291 -3.73 2.46 -11.94
C HIS A 291 -3.55 3.74 -12.75
N THR A 292 -2.44 3.86 -13.47
CA THR A 292 -2.12 5.03 -14.30
C THR A 292 -3.09 5.17 -15.46
N HIS A 293 -3.40 4.07 -16.15
CA HIS A 293 -4.33 4.04 -17.28
C HIS A 293 -5.74 4.49 -16.86
N LEU A 294 -6.29 3.90 -15.80
CA LEU A 294 -7.60 4.28 -15.27
C LEU A 294 -7.61 5.71 -14.73
N THR A 295 -6.49 6.22 -14.22
CA THR A 295 -6.39 7.62 -13.78
C THR A 295 -6.44 8.57 -14.98
N ARG A 296 -5.71 8.28 -16.06
CA ARG A 296 -5.75 9.06 -17.31
C ARG A 296 -7.14 9.03 -17.96
N ALA A 297 -7.84 7.91 -17.87
CA ALA A 297 -9.21 7.76 -18.38
C ALA A 297 -10.29 8.38 -17.47
N GLY A 298 -9.95 8.92 -16.29
CA GLY A 298 -10.91 9.44 -15.32
C GLY A 298 -11.75 8.37 -14.61
N LEU A 299 -11.33 7.10 -14.69
CA LEU A 299 -12.07 5.94 -14.18
C LEU A 299 -11.60 5.47 -12.79
N ARG A 300 -10.39 5.83 -12.36
CA ARG A 300 -9.79 5.33 -11.10
C ARG A 300 -10.63 5.63 -9.85
N THR A 301 -11.46 6.68 -9.88
CA THR A 301 -12.37 7.04 -8.78
C THR A 301 -13.50 6.03 -8.59
N PHE A 302 -13.89 5.28 -9.62
CA PHE A 302 -15.03 4.37 -9.53
C PHE A 302 -14.66 2.96 -9.09
N CYS A 303 -13.36 2.69 -8.91
CA CYS A 303 -12.89 1.32 -8.73
C CYS A 303 -11.89 1.12 -7.60
N SER A 304 -11.82 -0.12 -7.11
CA SER A 304 -10.71 -0.62 -6.32
C SER A 304 -9.90 -1.63 -7.13
N ILE A 305 -8.58 -1.61 -6.95
CA ILE A 305 -7.65 -2.54 -7.59
C ILE A 305 -7.21 -3.55 -6.54
N ILE A 306 -7.62 -4.80 -6.68
CA ILE A 306 -7.21 -5.92 -5.83
C ILE A 306 -6.10 -6.66 -6.56
N VAL A 307 -4.99 -6.94 -5.90
CA VAL A 307 -3.84 -7.61 -6.51
C VAL A 307 -3.60 -8.94 -5.84
N ARG A 308 -3.60 -10.05 -6.58
CA ARG A 308 -3.01 -11.32 -6.16
C ARG A 308 -1.64 -11.42 -6.79
N SER A 309 -0.61 -11.66 -5.97
CA SER A 309 0.77 -11.66 -6.46
C SER A 309 1.58 -12.82 -5.92
N ALA A 310 2.26 -13.51 -6.83
CA ALA A 310 3.21 -14.57 -6.54
C ALA A 310 4.52 -14.04 -5.94
N GLU A 311 5.01 -12.90 -6.45
CA GLU A 311 6.30 -12.30 -6.07
C GLU A 311 6.25 -11.56 -4.73
N CYS A 312 5.05 -11.20 -4.24
CA CYS A 312 4.90 -10.41 -3.03
C CYS A 312 5.18 -11.27 -1.79
N ILE A 313 6.35 -11.06 -1.17
CA ILE A 313 6.78 -11.80 0.02
C ILE A 313 6.94 -10.93 1.28
N ASP A 314 7.45 -9.71 1.13
CA ASP A 314 7.85 -8.84 2.25
C ASP A 314 7.07 -7.52 2.30
N ALA A 315 7.31 -6.75 3.36
CA ALA A 315 6.67 -5.45 3.55
C ALA A 315 7.08 -4.43 2.47
N HIS A 316 8.25 -4.59 1.85
CA HIS A 316 8.69 -3.67 0.81
C HIS A 316 7.92 -3.88 -0.49
N TYR A 317 7.75 -5.12 -0.94
CA TYR A 317 6.96 -5.45 -2.13
C TYR A 317 5.50 -5.02 -1.93
N MET A 318 4.93 -5.30 -0.75
CA MET A 318 3.60 -4.83 -0.35
C MET A 318 3.49 -3.30 -0.42
N ALA A 319 4.47 -2.57 0.13
CA ALA A 319 4.50 -1.12 0.07
C ALA A 319 4.59 -0.60 -1.38
N VAL A 320 5.38 -1.24 -2.25
CA VAL A 320 5.47 -0.87 -3.66
C VAL A 320 4.12 -1.04 -4.34
N LEU A 321 3.46 -2.20 -4.20
CA LEU A 321 2.14 -2.45 -4.79
C LEU A 321 1.09 -1.42 -4.35
N VAL A 322 1.02 -1.14 -3.04
CA VAL A 322 0.08 -0.13 -2.53
C VAL A 322 0.46 1.27 -3.03
N GLY A 323 1.75 1.61 -3.00
CA GLY A 323 2.26 2.90 -3.43
C GLY A 323 2.09 3.18 -4.93
N VAL A 324 1.98 2.14 -5.77
CA VAL A 324 1.67 2.26 -7.21
C VAL A 324 0.17 2.13 -7.52
N GLY A 325 -0.70 1.96 -6.52
CA GLY A 325 -2.15 2.11 -6.67
C GLY A 325 -3.01 0.92 -6.25
N ALA A 326 -2.41 -0.18 -5.78
CA ALA A 326 -3.17 -1.31 -5.26
C ALA A 326 -3.99 -0.90 -4.02
N THR A 327 -5.25 -1.32 -3.99
CA THR A 327 -6.16 -1.10 -2.86
C THR A 327 -5.88 -2.12 -1.78
N VAL A 328 -5.91 -3.39 -2.16
CA VAL A 328 -5.53 -4.52 -1.32
C VAL A 328 -4.64 -5.48 -2.10
N VAL A 329 -3.85 -6.26 -1.37
CA VAL A 329 -2.91 -7.23 -1.93
C VAL A 329 -3.07 -8.56 -1.18
N ASN A 330 -3.16 -9.63 -1.96
CA ASN A 330 -3.11 -11.01 -1.50
C ASN A 330 -1.77 -11.64 -1.94
N PRO A 331 -0.78 -11.73 -1.03
CA PRO A 331 0.50 -12.39 -1.30
C PRO A 331 0.35 -13.92 -1.27
N TYR A 332 -0.42 -14.46 -2.23
CA TYR A 332 -0.95 -15.81 -2.10
C TYR A 332 0.13 -16.89 -2.03
N LEU A 333 1.23 -16.70 -2.78
CA LEU A 333 2.30 -17.68 -2.83
C LEU A 333 3.12 -17.68 -1.53
N ALA A 334 3.25 -16.53 -0.86
CA ALA A 334 3.84 -16.47 0.47
C ALA A 334 2.98 -17.20 1.50
N CYS A 335 1.65 -17.02 1.48
CA CYS A 335 0.71 -17.77 2.31
C CYS A 335 0.80 -19.29 2.05
N GLU A 336 0.85 -19.71 0.78
CA GLU A 336 1.05 -21.13 0.41
C GLU A 336 2.40 -21.68 0.90
N SER A 337 3.45 -20.86 0.85
CA SER A 337 4.79 -21.23 1.32
C SER A 337 4.81 -21.47 2.83
N ILE A 338 4.10 -20.61 3.59
CA ILE A 338 3.88 -20.80 5.04
C ILE A 338 3.08 -22.09 5.28
N ALA A 339 1.99 -22.33 4.53
CA ALA A 339 1.20 -23.55 4.68
C ALA A 339 2.02 -24.83 4.41
N LEU A 340 2.88 -24.82 3.40
CA LEU A 340 3.81 -25.93 3.13
C LEU A 340 4.82 -26.12 4.27
N ALA A 341 5.46 -25.05 4.75
CA ALA A 341 6.42 -25.10 5.85
C ALA A 341 5.75 -25.63 7.14
N HIS A 342 4.53 -25.18 7.43
CA HIS A 342 3.72 -25.68 8.54
C HIS A 342 3.43 -27.17 8.40
N SER A 343 3.02 -27.64 7.21
CA SER A 343 2.75 -29.07 6.96
C SER A 343 3.97 -29.98 7.16
N LYS A 344 5.18 -29.40 7.10
CA LYS A 344 6.46 -30.07 7.36
C LYS A 344 6.92 -29.95 8.82
N GLY A 345 6.14 -29.32 9.69
CA GLY A 345 6.45 -29.15 11.11
C GLY A 345 7.50 -28.07 11.41
N LEU A 346 7.77 -27.14 10.48
CA LEU A 346 8.83 -26.13 10.65
C LEU A 346 8.49 -25.04 11.68
N TYR A 347 7.22 -24.91 12.07
CA TYR A 347 6.73 -23.91 13.04
C TYR A 347 6.38 -24.51 14.41
N GLY A 348 6.76 -25.77 14.68
CA GLY A 348 6.44 -26.45 15.93
C GLY A 348 4.93 -26.54 16.18
N ASP A 349 4.49 -26.09 17.35
CA ASP A 349 3.09 -26.18 17.81
C ASP A 349 2.20 -25.00 17.38
N ILE A 350 2.74 -24.03 16.63
CA ILE A 350 1.97 -22.87 16.16
C ILE A 350 1.01 -23.32 15.06
N SER A 351 -0.29 -23.06 15.22
CA SER A 351 -1.29 -23.40 14.22
C SER A 351 -1.12 -22.56 12.94
N LEU A 352 -1.47 -23.13 11.78
CA LEU A 352 -1.41 -22.42 10.49
C LEU A 352 -2.13 -21.06 10.52
N GLY A 353 -3.32 -20.99 11.13
CA GLY A 353 -4.05 -19.73 11.26
C GLY A 353 -3.28 -18.68 12.07
N GLN A 354 -2.55 -19.09 13.10
CA GLN A 354 -1.69 -18.19 13.87
C GLN A 354 -0.44 -17.79 13.08
N CYS A 355 0.18 -18.69 12.30
CA CYS A 355 1.29 -18.34 11.41
C CYS A 355 0.88 -17.27 10.38
N ILE A 356 -0.30 -17.40 9.77
CA ILE A 356 -0.82 -16.41 8.81
C ILE A 356 -1.17 -15.09 9.51
N LYS A 357 -1.72 -15.13 10.72
CA LYS A 357 -1.98 -13.93 11.54
C LYS A 357 -0.68 -13.20 11.90
N ASN A 358 0.36 -13.94 12.25
CA ASN A 358 1.70 -13.40 12.51
C ASN A 358 2.27 -12.75 11.25
N TYR A 359 2.19 -13.43 10.10
CA TYR A 359 2.64 -12.88 8.83
C TYR A 359 1.92 -11.58 8.47
N LYS A 360 0.59 -11.52 8.63
CA LYS A 360 -0.20 -10.29 8.48
C LYS A 360 0.31 -9.18 9.42
N ALA A 361 0.51 -9.47 10.70
CA ALA A 361 1.00 -8.50 11.68
C ALA A 361 2.42 -7.98 11.35
N ALA A 362 3.30 -8.84 10.85
CA ALA A 362 4.64 -8.47 10.41
C ALA A 362 4.60 -7.49 9.23
N ILE A 363 3.76 -7.79 8.23
CA ILE A 363 3.55 -6.92 7.07
C ILE A 363 2.94 -5.58 7.49
N GLU A 364 1.95 -5.58 8.39
CA GLU A 364 1.33 -4.36 8.92
C GLU A 364 2.35 -3.46 9.65
N ALA A 365 3.15 -4.05 10.55
CA ALA A 365 4.22 -3.32 11.23
C ALA A 365 5.26 -2.80 10.24
N GLY A 366 5.62 -3.59 9.23
CA GLY A 366 6.54 -3.19 8.17
C GLY A 366 6.02 -2.04 7.32
N LEU A 367 4.72 -2.05 6.97
CA LEU A 367 4.06 -0.95 6.27
C LEU A 367 4.09 0.33 7.10
N LEU A 368 3.67 0.26 8.37
CA LEU A 368 3.71 1.42 9.27
C LEU A 368 5.13 1.99 9.36
N LYS A 369 6.15 1.14 9.50
CA LYS A 369 7.56 1.53 9.47
C LYS A 369 7.96 2.22 8.16
N ILE A 370 7.54 1.72 7.01
CA ILE A 370 7.87 2.33 5.71
C ILE A 370 7.20 3.70 5.56
N LEU A 371 5.94 3.83 5.94
CA LEU A 371 5.19 5.08 5.91
C LEU A 371 5.84 6.14 6.82
N SER A 372 6.23 5.73 8.02
CA SER A 372 6.77 6.63 9.04
C SER A 372 8.09 7.27 8.63
N LYS A 373 8.91 6.62 7.78
CA LYS A 373 10.17 7.17 7.23
C LYS A 373 9.99 8.48 6.47
N SER A 374 8.83 8.69 5.85
CA SER A 374 8.50 9.93 5.13
C SER A 374 7.55 10.84 5.94
N GLY A 375 7.29 10.51 7.21
CA GLY A 375 6.33 11.23 8.06
C GLY A 375 4.88 11.05 7.62
N ILE A 376 4.57 10.00 6.84
CA ILE A 376 3.21 9.71 6.39
C ILE A 376 2.52 8.86 7.46
N SER A 377 1.32 9.26 7.87
CA SER A 377 0.59 8.57 8.93
C SER A 377 -0.53 7.65 8.45
N VAL A 378 -1.02 7.80 7.22
CA VAL A 378 -2.18 7.03 6.72
C VAL A 378 -1.89 6.38 5.37
N ILE A 379 -2.28 5.11 5.22
CA ILE A 379 -2.06 4.35 3.99
C ILE A 379 -2.85 4.93 2.81
N SER A 380 -3.99 5.58 3.06
CA SER A 380 -4.81 6.21 2.02
C SER A 380 -4.07 7.34 1.30
N ALA A 381 -3.23 8.11 2.01
CA ALA A 381 -2.38 9.15 1.43
C ALA A 381 -1.11 8.58 0.79
N TYR A 382 -0.66 7.41 1.24
CA TYR A 382 0.50 6.72 0.67
C TYR A 382 0.16 6.04 -0.67
N ARG A 383 -1.05 5.49 -0.78
CA ARG A 383 -1.53 4.72 -1.93
C ARG A 383 -1.54 5.54 -3.21
N GLY A 384 -0.95 5.00 -4.28
CA GLY A 384 -0.80 5.70 -5.57
C GLY A 384 0.15 6.90 -5.52
N GLY A 385 0.70 7.27 -4.36
CA GLY A 385 1.58 8.42 -4.19
C GLY A 385 2.98 8.22 -4.78
N CYS A 386 3.34 7.01 -5.21
CA CYS A 386 4.61 6.72 -5.87
C CYS A 386 5.83 7.25 -5.08
N ASN A 387 5.85 6.97 -3.77
CA ASN A 387 6.83 7.46 -2.79
C ASN A 387 8.20 6.75 -2.88
N PHE A 388 8.68 6.55 -4.10
CA PHE A 388 9.90 5.81 -4.41
C PHE A 388 10.80 6.59 -5.37
N GLU A 389 12.05 6.17 -5.44
CA GLU A 389 12.96 6.50 -6.52
C GLU A 389 13.34 5.20 -7.26
N ALA A 390 13.18 5.20 -8.58
CA ALA A 390 13.54 4.08 -9.41
C ALA A 390 15.04 4.17 -9.76
N LEU A 391 15.77 3.08 -9.52
CA LEU A 391 17.19 2.97 -9.86
C LEU A 391 17.40 1.81 -10.81
N GLY A 392 17.75 2.13 -12.07
CA GLY A 392 18.05 1.12 -13.09
C GLY A 392 16.85 0.65 -13.92
N LEU A 393 15.72 1.35 -13.86
CA LEU A 393 14.61 1.21 -14.81
C LEU A 393 14.68 2.30 -15.88
N SER A 394 14.28 1.99 -17.11
CA SER A 394 14.30 2.97 -18.20
C SER A 394 13.36 4.15 -17.91
N ARG A 395 13.76 5.37 -18.29
CA ARG A 395 12.91 6.56 -18.07
C ARG A 395 11.57 6.46 -18.79
N ALA A 396 11.54 5.88 -19.99
CA ALA A 396 10.32 5.67 -20.75
C ALA A 396 9.34 4.75 -20.01
N LEU A 397 9.83 3.62 -19.48
CA LEU A 397 9.01 2.69 -18.69
C LEU A 397 8.47 3.36 -17.42
N VAL A 398 9.33 4.08 -16.70
CA VAL A 398 8.90 4.75 -15.46
C VAL A 398 7.89 5.86 -15.73
N ALA A 399 8.10 6.69 -16.75
CA ALA A 399 7.16 7.76 -17.12
C ALA A 399 5.81 7.21 -17.59
N GLU A 400 5.81 6.06 -18.26
CA GLU A 400 4.60 5.44 -18.78
C GLU A 400 3.74 4.83 -17.68
N PHE A 401 4.34 3.98 -16.83
CA PHE A 401 3.64 3.14 -15.84
C PHE A 401 3.61 3.72 -14.42
N PHE A 402 4.53 4.62 -14.07
CA PHE A 402 4.70 5.15 -12.71
C PHE A 402 4.95 6.67 -12.72
N PRO A 403 3.99 7.47 -13.21
CA PRO A 403 4.17 8.92 -13.33
C PRO A 403 4.54 9.56 -11.99
N GLY A 404 5.59 10.39 -11.98
CA GLY A 404 6.09 11.05 -10.77
C GLY A 404 7.21 10.31 -10.04
N VAL A 405 7.50 9.05 -10.38
CA VAL A 405 8.70 8.36 -9.89
C VAL A 405 9.93 8.89 -10.63
N ALA A 406 10.95 9.30 -9.88
CA ALA A 406 12.22 9.71 -10.47
C ALA A 406 13.01 8.48 -10.92
N SER A 407 13.52 8.49 -12.16
CA SER A 407 14.55 7.55 -12.64
C SER A 407 15.71 8.35 -13.23
N ARG A 408 16.65 8.73 -12.36
CA ARG A 408 17.79 9.59 -12.75
C ARG A 408 18.74 8.86 -13.67
N ILE A 409 18.99 7.58 -13.38
CA ILE A 409 19.83 6.68 -14.17
C ILE A 409 18.90 5.70 -14.88
N SER A 410 18.75 5.89 -16.19
CA SER A 410 17.98 4.99 -17.05
C SER A 410 18.65 3.62 -17.06
N GLY A 411 17.84 2.55 -17.07
CA GLY A 411 18.35 1.18 -17.18
C GLY A 411 17.43 0.30 -18.01
N ILE A 412 17.06 -0.86 -17.49
CA ILE A 412 16.31 -1.87 -18.25
C ILE A 412 14.88 -1.41 -18.54
N GLY A 413 14.40 -1.72 -19.74
CA GLY A 413 12.99 -1.56 -20.13
C GLY A 413 12.27 -2.90 -20.19
N LEU A 414 11.07 -2.91 -20.81
CA LEU A 414 10.31 -4.14 -21.06
C LEU A 414 11.10 -5.28 -21.70
N PRO A 415 12.00 -5.05 -22.69
CA PRO A 415 12.79 -6.13 -23.29
C PRO A 415 13.67 -6.86 -22.27
N GLY A 416 14.31 -6.11 -21.36
CA GLY A 416 15.15 -6.69 -20.32
C GLY A 416 14.35 -7.42 -19.24
N LEU A 417 13.17 -6.89 -18.88
CA LEU A 417 12.28 -7.51 -17.90
C LEU A 417 11.66 -8.81 -18.42
N GLU A 418 11.20 -8.81 -19.69
CA GLU A 418 10.69 -10.00 -20.37
C GLU A 418 11.76 -11.09 -20.45
N LYS A 419 13.00 -10.73 -20.84
CA LYS A 419 14.10 -11.70 -20.90
C LYS A 419 14.39 -12.33 -19.53
N LYS A 420 14.39 -11.53 -18.47
CA LYS A 420 14.65 -12.01 -17.09
C LYS A 420 13.53 -12.92 -16.58
N THR A 421 12.27 -12.56 -16.80
CA THR A 421 11.10 -13.35 -16.40
C THR A 421 10.97 -14.64 -17.20
N ALA A 422 11.21 -14.61 -18.52
CA ALA A 422 11.25 -15.82 -19.34
C ALA A 422 12.36 -16.78 -18.93
N ALA A 423 13.54 -16.29 -18.54
CA ALA A 423 14.62 -17.14 -18.05
C ALA A 423 14.27 -17.84 -16.73
N LEU A 424 13.59 -17.14 -15.80
CA LEU A 424 13.08 -17.76 -14.58
C LEU A 424 12.01 -18.81 -14.86
N HIS A 425 11.07 -18.47 -15.75
CA HIS A 425 9.98 -19.36 -16.14
C HIS A 425 10.50 -20.65 -16.76
N ALA A 426 11.47 -20.56 -17.68
CA ALA A 426 12.11 -21.74 -18.29
C ALA A 426 12.79 -22.65 -17.25
N ARG A 427 13.36 -22.07 -16.17
CA ARG A 427 13.92 -22.83 -15.05
C ARG A 427 12.83 -23.49 -14.20
N ALA A 428 11.71 -22.82 -14.01
CA ALA A 428 10.60 -23.28 -13.18
C ALA A 428 9.77 -24.40 -13.83
N PHE A 429 9.48 -24.26 -15.13
CA PHE A 429 8.62 -25.16 -15.90
C PHE A 429 9.42 -26.06 -16.85
N GLY A 430 10.71 -26.26 -16.57
CA GLY A 430 11.52 -27.26 -17.23
C GLY A 430 11.06 -28.69 -16.93
N PRO A 431 11.62 -29.70 -17.63
CA PRO A 431 11.17 -31.09 -17.54
C PRO A 431 11.33 -31.72 -16.15
N ALA A 432 12.29 -31.23 -15.34
CA ALA A 432 12.47 -31.66 -13.97
C ALA A 432 11.88 -30.63 -12.99
N THR A 433 11.33 -31.11 -11.87
CA THR A 433 10.92 -30.22 -10.77
C THR A 433 12.15 -29.42 -10.28
N PRO A 434 12.08 -28.09 -10.22
CA PRO A 434 13.21 -27.29 -9.79
C PRO A 434 13.46 -27.44 -8.29
N ALA A 435 14.73 -27.40 -7.90
CA ALA A 435 15.12 -27.11 -6.53
C ALA A 435 15.28 -25.59 -6.38
N LEU A 436 14.77 -25.04 -5.28
CA LEU A 436 15.00 -23.63 -4.96
C LEU A 436 16.50 -23.40 -4.75
N PRO A 437 17.08 -22.35 -5.35
CA PRO A 437 18.46 -22.01 -5.08
C PRO A 437 18.63 -21.62 -3.61
N ILE A 438 19.81 -21.87 -3.06
CA ILE A 438 20.13 -21.58 -1.65
C ILE A 438 19.87 -20.10 -1.34
N GLY A 439 20.28 -19.20 -2.23
CA GLY A 439 20.32 -17.76 -1.97
C GLY A 439 21.77 -17.29 -1.86
N GLY A 440 21.95 -16.05 -1.41
CA GLY A 440 23.23 -15.34 -1.32
C GLY A 440 23.04 -13.83 -1.47
N PHE A 441 21.89 -13.31 -1.04
CA PHE A 441 21.56 -11.89 -1.05
C PHE A 441 21.70 -11.25 0.33
N TYR A 442 21.37 -11.98 1.39
CA TYR A 442 21.46 -11.49 2.77
C TYR A 442 22.72 -11.99 3.50
N ARG A 443 23.36 -13.07 3.01
CA ARG A 443 24.58 -13.64 3.56
C ARG A 443 25.52 -14.27 2.54
#